data_AF-K2D2V0-F1
#
_entry.id   AF-K2D2V0-F1
#
_cell.length_a   1.000
_cell.length_b   1.000
_cell.length_c   1.000
_cell.angle_alpha   90.00
_cell.angle_beta   90.00
_cell.angle_gamma   90.00
#
_symmetry.space_group_name_H-M   'P 1'
#
loop_
_entity.id
_entity.type
_entity.pdbx_description
1 polymer ?
#
loop_
_entity_poly.entity_id
_entity_poly.type
_entity_poly.pdbx_seq_one_letter_code
_entity_poly.pdbx_strand_id
1 'polypeptide(L)'
;MKNITVGKFRALQQVSSSGGTFTCLALDHRQNLRKANPAFQSNIELSQFKMDVSRELASDATAILLDPEVSAAQVIASNNIPNNVGLVVAVESTGYTGGS
;
A
#
# COMPACT_ATOMS: atom_id res chain seq x y z
N MET A 1 -21.92 -2.74 18.28
CA MET A 1 -21.10 -3.09 17.09
C MET A 1 -21.80 -2.56 15.86
N LYS A 2 -21.10 -1.88 14.94
CA LYS A 2 -21.70 -1.50 13.66
C LYS A 2 -21.97 -2.77 12.85
N ASN A 3 -23.17 -2.92 12.29
CA ASN A 3 -23.47 -4.00 11.36
C ASN A 3 -22.60 -3.85 10.11
N ILE A 4 -21.75 -4.84 9.83
CA ILE A 4 -21.00 -4.93 8.59
C ILE A 4 -21.91 -5.56 7.53
N THR A 5 -22.00 -4.95 6.35
CA THR A 5 -22.76 -5.51 5.24
C THR A 5 -22.12 -6.81 4.75
N VAL A 6 -22.92 -7.75 4.22
CA VAL A 6 -22.41 -9.05 3.74
C VAL A 6 -21.28 -8.90 2.71
N GLY A 7 -21.38 -7.91 1.81
CA GLY A 7 -20.34 -7.64 0.81
C GLY A 7 -19.02 -7.19 1.44
N LYS A 8 -19.07 -6.28 2.43
CA LYS A 8 -17.87 -5.84 3.15
C LYS A 8 -17.26 -6.97 3.96
N PHE A 9 -18.08 -7.78 4.62
CA PHE A 9 -17.60 -8.94 5.37
C PHE A 9 -16.94 -9.98 4.45
N ARG A 10 -17.53 -10.26 3.28
CA ARG A 10 -16.95 -11.17 2.29
C ARG A 10 -15.61 -10.66 1.76
N ALA A 11 -15.52 -9.37 1.43
CA ALA A 11 -14.29 -8.74 0.95
C ALA A 11 -13.18 -8.81 2.02
N LEU A 12 -13.49 -8.51 3.29
CA LEU A 12 -12.52 -8.63 4.39
C LEU A 12 -12.00 -10.07 4.55
N GLN A 13 -12.86 -11.08 4.44
CA GLN A 13 -12.44 -12.49 4.46
C GLN A 13 -11.57 -12.90 3.27
N GLN A 14 -11.70 -12.24 2.11
CA GLN A 14 -10.86 -12.53 0.93
C GLN A 14 -9.44 -12.01 1.09
N VAL A 15 -9.23 -10.99 1.92
CA VAL A 15 -7.95 -10.28 2.10
C VAL A 15 -7.40 -10.42 3.52
N SER A 16 -7.84 -11.45 4.25
CA SER A 16 -7.32 -11.87 5.55
C SER A 16 -6.63 -13.23 5.43
N SER A 17 -5.71 -13.53 6.35
CA SER A 17 -5.12 -14.86 6.47
C SER A 17 -6.17 -15.92 6.84
N SER A 18 -5.80 -17.20 6.76
CA SER A 18 -6.63 -18.31 7.24
C SER A 18 -6.99 -18.20 8.73
N GLY A 19 -6.17 -17.50 9.52
CA GLY A 19 -6.43 -17.20 10.94
C GLY A 19 -7.29 -15.96 11.19
N GLY A 20 -7.79 -15.30 10.13
CA GLY A 20 -8.55 -14.06 10.24
C GLY A 20 -7.73 -12.83 10.62
N THR A 21 -6.40 -12.89 10.42
CA THR A 21 -5.49 -11.76 10.68
C THR A 21 -5.17 -11.01 9.40
N PHE A 22 -4.81 -9.73 9.53
CA PHE A 22 -4.28 -8.93 8.43
C PHE A 22 -2.77 -8.79 8.60
N THR A 23 -2.01 -9.14 7.57
CA THR A 23 -0.57 -8.91 7.50
C THR A 23 -0.34 -7.92 6.37
N CYS A 24 -0.25 -6.65 6.71
CA CYS A 24 -0.21 -5.57 5.72
C CYS A 24 1.22 -5.12 5.43
N LEU A 25 1.56 -5.00 4.14
CA LEU A 25 2.77 -4.32 3.68
C LEU A 25 2.48 -2.82 3.56
N ALA A 26 3.09 -2.00 4.42
CA ALA A 26 2.93 -0.55 4.36
C ALA A 26 4.05 0.11 3.53
N LEU A 27 3.65 0.81 2.47
CA LEU A 27 4.55 1.46 1.51
C LEU A 27 4.00 2.82 1.02
N ASP A 28 3.29 3.53 1.89
CA ASP A 28 2.75 4.88 1.64
C ASP A 28 3.76 6.01 1.89
N HIS A 29 4.96 5.68 2.39
CA HIS A 29 6.01 6.67 2.66
C HIS A 29 6.48 7.40 1.40
N ARG A 30 6.60 8.72 1.49
CA ARG A 30 7.17 9.57 0.43
C ARG A 30 8.46 10.22 0.89
N GLN A 31 8.37 11.32 1.66
CA GLN A 31 9.54 12.07 2.07
C GLN A 31 10.50 11.28 2.96
N ASN A 32 9.97 10.40 3.82
CA ASN A 32 10.81 9.53 4.65
C ASN A 32 11.66 8.58 3.80
N LEU A 33 11.09 8.04 2.73
CA LEU A 33 11.80 7.15 1.82
C LEU A 33 12.88 7.91 1.05
N ARG A 34 12.59 9.14 0.60
CA ARG A 34 13.60 10.05 0.00
C ARG A 34 14.74 10.39 0.95
N LYS A 35 14.44 10.63 2.23
CA LYS A 35 15.45 10.87 3.27
C LYS A 35 16.29 9.63 3.56
N ALA A 36 15.70 8.44 3.47
CA ALA A 36 16.38 7.18 3.73
C ALA A 36 17.33 6.75 2.61
N ASN A 37 17.11 7.20 1.37
CA ASN A 37 17.96 6.85 0.25
C ASN A 37 18.10 8.00 -0.77
N PRO A 38 19.33 8.54 -0.97
CA PRO A 38 19.58 9.67 -1.86
C PRO A 38 19.37 9.34 -3.36
N ALA A 39 19.20 8.07 -3.72
CA ALA A 39 18.84 7.65 -5.08
C ALA A 39 17.38 8.00 -5.44
N PHE A 40 16.52 8.33 -4.47
CA PHE A 40 15.13 8.70 -4.74
C PHE A 40 14.98 10.21 -4.86
N GLN A 41 15.50 10.79 -5.94
CA GLN A 41 15.44 12.23 -6.20
C GLN A 41 14.15 12.61 -6.94
N SER A 42 13.70 11.74 -7.84
CA SER A 42 12.50 11.95 -8.67
C SER A 42 11.30 11.13 -8.18
N ASN A 43 10.09 11.47 -8.64
CA ASN A 43 8.91 10.62 -8.43
C ASN A 43 9.00 9.30 -9.22
N ILE A 44 9.74 9.28 -10.34
CA ILE A 44 9.89 8.09 -11.18
C ILE A 44 10.67 7.02 -10.43
N GLU A 45 11.83 7.35 -9.86
CA GLU A 45 12.64 6.39 -9.08
C GLU A 45 11.87 5.85 -7.87
N LEU A 46 11.13 6.74 -7.19
CA LEU A 46 10.31 6.37 -6.05
C LEU A 46 9.18 5.41 -6.46
N SER A 47 8.50 5.71 -7.58
CA SER A 47 7.44 4.86 -8.13
C SER A 47 7.99 3.50 -8.56
N GLN A 48 9.12 3.47 -9.25
CA GLN A 48 9.78 2.25 -9.69
C GLN A 48 10.14 1.34 -8.51
N PHE A 49 10.78 1.90 -7.49
CA PHE A 49 11.09 1.17 -6.27
C PHE A 49 9.82 0.58 -5.63
N LYS A 50 8.74 1.37 -5.52
CA LYS A 50 7.49 0.88 -4.94
C LYS A 50 6.84 -0.22 -5.76
N MET A 51 6.91 -0.12 -7.08
CA MET A 51 6.43 -1.16 -7.99
C MET A 51 7.22 -2.45 -7.83
N ASP A 52 8.55 -2.37 -7.72
CA ASP A 52 9.42 -3.54 -7.57
C ASP A 52 9.19 -4.23 -6.23
N VAL A 53 9.07 -3.46 -5.13
CA VAL A 53 8.69 -3.98 -3.82
C VAL A 53 7.31 -4.63 -3.84
N SER A 54 6.33 -4.01 -4.50
CA SER A 54 4.97 -4.57 -4.60
C SER A 54 4.99 -5.89 -5.38
N ARG A 55 5.71 -5.94 -6.51
CA ARG A 55 5.82 -7.15 -7.32
C ARG A 55 6.42 -8.32 -6.55
N GLU A 56 7.47 -8.05 -5.76
CA GLU A 56 8.22 -9.11 -5.08
C GLU A 56 7.57 -9.55 -3.77
N LEU A 57 6.95 -8.63 -3.01
CA LEU A 57 6.51 -8.90 -1.64
C LEU A 57 4.98 -8.93 -1.45
N ALA A 58 4.18 -8.47 -2.42
CA ALA A 58 2.73 -8.39 -2.22
C ALA A 58 2.10 -9.78 -1.98
N SER A 59 2.63 -10.84 -2.59
CA SER A 59 2.14 -12.22 -2.40
C SER A 59 2.28 -12.76 -0.98
N ASP A 60 3.19 -12.20 -0.19
CA ASP A 60 3.43 -12.60 1.20
C ASP A 60 2.58 -11.79 2.19
N ALA A 61 1.87 -10.77 1.70
CA ALA A 61 0.99 -9.93 2.49
C ALA A 61 -0.48 -10.25 2.19
N THR A 62 -1.37 -9.95 3.13
CA THR A 62 -2.82 -10.04 2.91
C THR A 62 -3.37 -8.73 2.33
N ALA A 63 -2.65 -7.63 2.51
CA ALA A 63 -2.95 -6.33 1.92
C ALA A 63 -1.68 -5.47 1.75
N ILE A 64 -1.73 -4.51 0.84
CA ILE A 64 -0.70 -3.49 0.65
C ILE A 64 -1.31 -2.10 0.83
N LEU A 65 -0.62 -1.24 1.58
CA LEU A 65 -0.97 0.17 1.79
C LEU A 65 -0.03 1.05 0.96
N LEU A 66 -0.61 1.84 0.05
CA LEU A 66 0.11 2.65 -0.93
C LEU A 66 -0.32 4.13 -0.89
N ASP A 67 0.54 4.99 -1.42
CA ASP A 67 0.23 6.40 -1.57
C ASP A 67 -0.46 6.69 -2.92
N PRO A 68 -1.41 7.64 -2.96
CA PRO A 68 -2.14 7.93 -4.19
C PRO A 68 -1.30 8.68 -5.24
N GLU A 69 -0.19 9.31 -4.86
CA GLU A 69 0.54 10.21 -5.75
C GLU A 69 1.52 9.50 -6.68
N VAL A 70 2.27 8.51 -6.16
CA VAL A 70 3.36 7.87 -6.91
C VAL A 70 3.29 6.35 -6.96
N SER A 71 2.30 5.70 -6.33
CA SER A 71 2.22 4.24 -6.36
C SER A 71 0.86 3.65 -6.71
N ALA A 72 -0.24 4.03 -6.04
CA ALA A 72 -1.51 3.30 -6.14
C ALA A 72 -1.98 3.02 -7.58
N ALA A 73 -2.00 4.04 -8.43
CA ALA A 73 -2.42 3.90 -9.84
C ALA A 73 -1.44 3.03 -10.65
N GLN A 74 -0.14 3.19 -10.42
CA GLN A 74 0.92 2.50 -11.14
C GLN A 74 0.93 1.00 -10.85
N VAL A 75 0.71 0.60 -9.58
CA VAL A 75 0.70 -0.82 -9.20
C VAL A 75 -0.54 -1.53 -9.76
N ILE A 76 -1.68 -0.84 -9.82
CA ILE A 76 -2.88 -1.33 -10.52
C ILE A 76 -2.60 -1.49 -12.02
N ALA A 77 -2.09 -0.44 -12.67
CA ALA A 77 -1.87 -0.44 -14.12
C ALA A 77 -0.85 -1.49 -14.58
N SER A 78 0.09 -1.85 -13.71
CA SER A 78 1.12 -2.86 -13.97
C SER A 78 0.73 -4.28 -13.57
N ASN A 79 -0.45 -4.50 -12.98
CA ASN A 79 -0.86 -5.79 -12.40
C ASN A 79 0.16 -6.36 -11.40
N ASN A 80 0.85 -5.50 -10.65
CA ASN A 80 1.89 -5.88 -9.71
C ASN A 80 1.32 -6.29 -8.33
N ILE A 81 0.00 -6.42 -8.18
CA ILE A 81 -0.68 -6.89 -6.96
C ILE A 81 -1.54 -8.11 -7.32
N PRO A 82 -1.37 -9.25 -6.64
CA PRO A 82 -2.23 -10.41 -6.82
C PRO A 82 -3.71 -10.12 -6.51
N ASN A 83 -4.63 -10.83 -7.16
CA ASN A 83 -6.07 -10.62 -7.00
C ASN A 83 -6.63 -11.00 -5.61
N ASN A 84 -5.84 -11.67 -4.79
CA ASN A 84 -6.16 -12.08 -3.43
C ASN A 84 -5.46 -11.22 -2.36
N VAL A 85 -4.86 -10.09 -2.77
CA VAL A 85 -4.21 -9.13 -1.87
C VAL A 85 -5.05 -7.86 -1.83
N GLY A 86 -5.42 -7.41 -0.63
CA GLY A 86 -6.16 -6.18 -0.45
C GLY A 86 -5.34 -4.95 -0.84
N LEU A 87 -5.98 -3.97 -1.49
CA LEU A 87 -5.37 -2.67 -1.76
C LEU A 87 -5.95 -1.62 -0.83
N VAL A 88 -5.09 -0.96 -0.07
CA VAL A 88 -5.43 0.20 0.76
C VAL A 88 -4.66 1.40 0.23
N VAL A 89 -5.35 2.54 0.09
CA VAL A 89 -4.74 3.79 -0.37
C VAL A 89 -4.85 4.82 0.73
N ALA A 90 -3.73 5.46 1.06
CA ALA A 90 -3.69 6.53 2.03
C ALA A 90 -4.56 7.71 1.56
N VAL A 91 -5.38 8.26 2.46
CA VAL A 91 -6.26 9.41 2.19
C VAL A 91 -5.61 10.73 2.62
N GLU A 92 -4.59 10.68 3.48
CA GLU A 92 -3.97 11.88 4.04
C GLU A 92 -2.90 12.49 3.12
N SER A 93 -2.87 13.82 3.07
CA SER A 93 -1.75 14.58 2.53
C SER A 93 -0.53 14.41 3.44
N THR A 94 0.64 14.04 2.90
CA THR A 94 1.83 13.89 3.74
C THR A 94 2.26 15.22 4.34
N GLY A 95 2.65 15.19 5.61
CA GLY A 95 3.39 16.26 6.26
C GLY A 95 2.58 17.03 7.29
N TYR A 96 2.55 16.53 8.52
CA TYR A 96 2.43 17.43 9.65
C TYR A 96 3.80 18.10 9.82
N THR A 97 3.91 19.38 9.45
CA THR A 97 4.97 20.22 10.01
C THR A 97 4.68 20.31 11.51
N GLY A 98 5.32 19.45 12.30
CA GLY A 98 5.41 19.67 13.73
C GLY A 98 6.12 21.01 13.92
N GLY A 99 5.33 22.07 14.09
CA GLY A 99 5.84 23.38 14.45
C GLY A 99 6.47 23.25 15.84
N SER A 100 7.79 23.31 15.88
CA SER A 100 8.58 23.69 17.05
C SER A 100 8.97 25.15 16.92
#